data_AF-A0A851J9W8-F1
#
_entry.id   AF-A0A851J9W8-F1
#
_cell.length_a   1.000
_cell.length_b   1.000
_cell.length_c   1.000
_cell.angle_alpha   90.00
_cell.angle_beta   90.00
_cell.angle_gamma   90.00
#
_symmetry.space_group_name_H-M   'P 1'
#
loop_
_entity.id
_entity.type
_entity.pdbx_description
1 polymer ?
#
loop_
_entity_poly.entity_id
_entity_poly.type
_entity_poly.pdbx_seq_one_letter_code
_entity_poly.pdbx_strand_id
1 'polypeptide(L)'
;QVTLWLKKIYGDVPIPEYEVNERTVDILHEVMECNEERDKDVMLLIEDMKDRATKYEAETEYWEDILGESLGLSVGSLSQEATTDLTDLVQNALELEVEDTSLTSFYSAINYMSSELYKTKSKNEEMELKLKTLTKKLTSALTLEKWLEEDIKKLKEYQEAEKTKTEIRSKNLRFLEDKSKDLKIRIGDAEAELVAMGLDQSLMHEELMKSSE
;
A
#
# COMPACT_ATOMS: atom_id res chain seq x y z
N GLN A 1 -45.70 -36.16 6.85
CA GLN A 1 -44.47 -35.95 7.64
C GLN A 1 -44.81 -35.42 9.03
N VAL A 2 -45.54 -34.31 9.14
CA VAL A 2 -46.03 -33.74 10.42
C VAL A 2 -46.71 -34.76 11.36
N THR A 3 -47.60 -35.61 10.86
CA THR A 3 -48.32 -36.61 11.69
C THR A 3 -47.39 -37.69 12.28
N LEU A 4 -46.33 -38.06 11.59
CA LEU A 4 -45.32 -39.00 12.09
C LEU A 4 -44.42 -38.34 13.13
N TRP A 5 -44.05 -37.07 12.91
CA TRP A 5 -43.30 -36.27 13.87
C TRP A 5 -44.09 -36.04 15.17
N LEU A 6 -45.39 -35.71 15.09
CA LEU A 6 -46.26 -35.61 16.26
C LEU A 6 -46.34 -36.94 17.02
N LYS A 7 -46.45 -38.08 16.32
CA LYS A 7 -46.42 -39.40 16.96
C LYS A 7 -45.08 -39.68 17.65
N LYS A 8 -43.95 -39.24 17.08
CA LYS A 8 -42.62 -39.35 17.70
C LYS A 8 -42.51 -38.51 18.98
N ILE A 9 -43.05 -37.29 18.98
CA ILE A 9 -43.02 -36.39 20.15
C ILE A 9 -43.92 -36.90 21.28
N TYR A 10 -45.15 -37.30 20.96
CA TYR A 10 -46.12 -37.71 21.97
C TYR A 10 -45.94 -39.16 22.43
N GLY A 11 -45.18 -39.97 21.68
CA GLY A 11 -44.90 -41.36 22.04
C GLY A 11 -46.19 -42.19 22.16
N ASP A 12 -46.47 -42.65 23.39
CA ASP A 12 -47.67 -43.43 23.73
C ASP A 12 -48.88 -42.58 24.13
N VAL A 13 -48.71 -41.25 24.23
CA VAL A 13 -49.80 -40.32 24.57
C VAL A 13 -50.62 -40.01 23.31
N PRO A 14 -51.97 -39.98 23.38
CA PRO A 14 -52.78 -39.60 22.24
C PRO A 14 -52.49 -38.16 21.80
N ILE A 15 -52.31 -37.96 20.49
CA ILE A 15 -52.10 -36.65 19.89
C ILE A 15 -53.40 -35.82 20.08
N PRO A 16 -53.32 -34.59 20.60
CA PRO A 16 -54.49 -33.71 20.73
C PRO A 16 -55.19 -33.49 19.39
N GLU A 17 -56.52 -33.44 19.39
CA GLU A 17 -57.29 -33.12 18.18
C GLU A 17 -56.99 -31.68 17.74
N TYR A 18 -56.72 -31.50 16.45
CA TYR A 18 -56.48 -30.20 15.83
C TYR A 18 -57.21 -30.10 14.49
N GLU A 19 -57.54 -28.87 14.11
CA GLU A 19 -58.19 -28.61 12.83
C GLU A 19 -57.20 -28.76 11.67
N VAL A 20 -57.44 -29.73 10.79
CA VAL A 20 -56.62 -29.98 9.60
C VAL A 20 -57.03 -29.02 8.49
N ASN A 21 -56.49 -27.79 8.54
CA ASN A 21 -56.54 -26.82 7.46
C ASN A 21 -55.12 -26.47 6.97
N GLU A 22 -55.00 -25.87 5.79
CA GLU A 22 -53.72 -25.54 5.15
C GLU A 22 -52.81 -24.75 6.10
N ARG A 23 -53.35 -23.71 6.75
CA ARG A 23 -52.62 -22.88 7.71
C ARG A 23 -52.09 -23.67 8.91
N THR A 24 -52.88 -24.57 9.49
CA THR A 24 -52.46 -25.37 10.64
C THR A 24 -51.37 -26.37 10.25
N VAL A 25 -51.47 -26.98 9.06
CA VAL A 25 -50.47 -27.91 8.56
C VAL A 25 -49.15 -27.20 8.27
N ASP A 26 -49.19 -26.00 7.70
CA ASP A 26 -47.99 -25.18 7.43
C ASP A 26 -47.27 -24.78 8.72
N ILE A 27 -48.02 -24.29 9.73
CA ILE A 27 -47.45 -23.94 11.05
C ILE A 27 -46.80 -25.16 11.70
N LEU A 28 -47.47 -26.32 11.68
CA LEU A 28 -46.91 -27.54 12.26
C LEU A 28 -45.69 -28.06 11.49
N HIS A 29 -45.63 -27.82 10.17
CA HIS A 29 -44.47 -28.15 9.36
C HIS A 29 -43.26 -27.29 9.73
N GLU A 30 -43.44 -25.98 9.88
CA GLU A 30 -42.38 -25.06 10.31
C GLU A 30 -41.85 -25.41 11.72
N VAL A 31 -42.75 -25.74 12.65
CA VAL A 31 -42.35 -26.19 14.00
C VAL A 31 -41.62 -27.53 13.94
N MET A 32 -42.05 -28.46 13.08
CA MET A 32 -41.35 -29.73 12.87
C MET A 32 -39.92 -29.51 12.37
N GLU A 33 -39.73 -28.67 11.35
CA GLU A 33 -38.41 -28.36 10.81
C GLU A 33 -37.50 -27.72 11.86
N CYS A 34 -38.02 -26.70 12.58
CA CYS A 34 -37.29 -26.06 13.68
C CYS A 34 -36.91 -27.06 14.78
N ASN A 35 -37.81 -27.98 15.13
CA ASN A 35 -37.55 -28.98 16.16
C ASN A 35 -36.51 -30.01 15.69
N GLU A 36 -36.60 -30.48 14.46
CA GLU A 36 -35.62 -31.42 13.90
C GLU A 36 -34.22 -30.82 13.78
N GLU A 37 -34.11 -29.53 13.44
CA GLU A 37 -32.83 -28.81 13.44
C GLU A 37 -32.26 -28.72 14.86
N ARG A 38 -33.06 -28.27 15.83
CA ARG A 38 -32.65 -28.21 17.24
C ARG A 38 -32.27 -29.57 17.82
N ASP A 39 -33.00 -30.62 17.49
CA ASP A 39 -32.70 -31.98 17.93
C ASP A 39 -31.34 -32.44 17.40
N LYS A 40 -30.99 -32.09 16.15
CA LYS A 40 -29.67 -32.37 15.58
C LYS A 40 -28.58 -31.61 16.31
N ASP A 41 -28.77 -30.32 16.59
CA ASP A 41 -27.79 -29.50 17.30
C ASP A 41 -27.55 -30.03 18.72
N VAL A 42 -28.62 -30.39 19.44
CA VAL A 42 -28.51 -30.99 20.77
C VAL A 42 -27.79 -32.34 20.71
N MET A 43 -28.06 -33.16 19.70
CA MET A 43 -27.37 -34.44 19.51
C MET A 43 -25.87 -34.24 19.25
N LEU A 44 -25.49 -33.27 18.41
CA LEU A 44 -24.09 -32.92 18.16
C LEU A 44 -23.40 -32.42 19.45
N LEU A 45 -24.08 -31.61 20.25
CA LEU A 45 -23.55 -31.17 21.54
C LEU A 45 -23.35 -32.35 22.50
N ILE A 46 -24.28 -33.30 22.55
CA ILE A 46 -24.14 -34.50 23.39
C ILE A 46 -22.94 -35.35 22.92
N GLU A 47 -22.75 -35.49 21.61
CA GLU A 47 -21.61 -36.22 21.04
C GLU A 47 -20.28 -35.54 21.37
N ASP A 48 -20.19 -34.21 21.20
CA ASP A 48 -19.00 -33.42 21.57
C ASP A 48 -18.69 -33.55 23.06
N MET A 49 -19.69 -33.47 23.93
CA MET A 49 -19.50 -33.60 25.37
C MET A 49 -19.03 -35.01 25.76
N LYS A 50 -19.51 -36.05 25.07
CA LYS A 50 -19.04 -37.43 25.28
C LYS A 50 -17.61 -37.61 24.82
N ASP A 51 -17.24 -37.13 23.64
CA ASP A 51 -15.87 -37.20 23.13
C ASP A 51 -14.90 -36.41 24.01
N ARG A 52 -15.35 -35.27 24.54
CA ARG A 52 -14.57 -34.51 25.52
C ARG A 52 -14.38 -35.27 26.83
N ALA A 53 -15.43 -35.91 27.34
CA ALA A 53 -15.35 -36.71 28.55
C ALA A 53 -14.36 -37.88 28.40
N THR A 54 -14.42 -38.61 27.27
CA THR A 54 -13.49 -39.73 27.03
C THR A 54 -12.04 -39.27 26.89
N LYS A 55 -11.80 -38.08 26.30
CA LYS A 55 -10.45 -37.49 26.25
C LYS A 55 -9.93 -37.13 27.64
N TYR A 56 -10.76 -36.51 28.49
CA TYR A 56 -10.37 -36.19 29.87
C TYR A 56 -10.13 -37.45 30.71
N GLU A 57 -10.93 -38.50 30.53
CA GLU A 57 -10.70 -39.80 31.18
C GLU A 57 -9.34 -40.39 30.76
N ALA A 58 -9.05 -40.43 29.46
CA ALA A 58 -7.78 -40.95 28.96
C ALA A 58 -6.57 -40.11 29.42
N GLU A 59 -6.71 -38.79 29.49
CA GLU A 59 -5.67 -37.91 30.03
C GLU A 59 -5.48 -38.10 31.53
N THR A 60 -6.57 -38.32 32.28
CA THR A 60 -6.51 -38.63 33.72
C THR A 60 -5.76 -39.94 33.95
N GLU A 61 -6.08 -41.00 33.20
CA GLU A 61 -5.35 -42.28 33.26
C GLU A 61 -3.86 -42.11 32.94
N TYR A 62 -3.53 -41.32 31.90
CA TYR A 62 -2.15 -41.03 31.54
C TYR A 62 -1.37 -40.31 32.66
N TRP A 63 -1.99 -39.31 33.30
CA TRP A 63 -1.36 -38.61 34.40
C TRP A 63 -1.27 -39.46 35.67
N GLU A 64 -2.28 -40.29 35.94
CA GLU A 64 -2.25 -41.25 37.05
C GLU A 64 -1.10 -42.25 36.89
N ASP A 65 -0.85 -42.74 35.68
CA ASP A 65 0.28 -43.61 35.35
C ASP A 65 1.64 -42.91 35.58
N ILE A 66 1.81 -41.68 35.07
CA ILE A 66 3.06 -40.92 35.27
C ILE A 66 3.29 -40.62 36.74
N LEU A 67 2.28 -40.09 37.44
CA LEU A 67 2.41 -39.70 38.84
C LEU A 67 2.62 -40.93 39.72
N GLY A 68 1.85 -41.99 39.50
CA GLY A 68 1.93 -43.23 40.25
C GLY A 68 3.17 -44.05 39.94
N GLU A 69 3.29 -44.57 38.70
CA GLU A 69 4.33 -45.54 38.33
C GLU A 69 5.71 -44.90 38.15
N SER A 70 5.78 -43.73 37.49
CA SER A 70 7.07 -43.10 37.16
C SER A 70 7.64 -42.26 38.30
N LEU A 71 6.78 -41.58 39.07
CA LEU A 71 7.21 -40.63 40.11
C LEU A 71 6.94 -41.13 41.55
N GLY A 72 6.16 -42.20 41.73
CA GLY A 72 5.83 -42.74 43.06
C GLY A 72 4.93 -41.82 43.90
N LEU A 73 4.26 -40.87 43.27
CA LEU A 73 3.34 -39.91 43.86
C LEU A 73 1.92 -40.48 43.84
N SER A 74 1.68 -41.45 44.71
CA SER A 74 0.35 -41.97 45.02
C SER A 74 -0.30 -41.13 46.11
N VAL A 75 -1.63 -41.07 46.15
CA VAL A 75 -2.40 -40.42 47.23
C VAL A 75 -1.96 -40.90 48.62
N GLY A 76 -1.50 -42.15 48.75
CA GLY A 76 -0.98 -42.70 50.00
C GLY A 76 0.49 -42.40 50.32
N SER A 77 1.27 -41.84 49.38
CA SER A 77 2.70 -41.53 49.59
C SER A 77 2.94 -40.08 50.01
N LEU A 78 1.92 -39.22 49.89
CA LEU A 78 1.99 -37.81 50.28
C LEU A 78 1.69 -37.64 51.76
N SER A 79 2.32 -36.63 52.38
CA SER A 79 1.94 -36.20 53.74
C SER A 79 0.57 -35.53 53.71
N GLN A 80 -0.09 -35.50 54.86
CA GLN A 80 -1.38 -34.81 55.00
C GLN A 80 -1.29 -33.33 54.60
N GLU A 81 -0.21 -32.63 54.98
CA GLU A 81 0.04 -31.25 54.54
C GLU A 81 0.09 -31.13 53.01
N ALA A 82 0.85 -32.01 52.34
CA ALA A 82 1.00 -31.96 50.88
C ALA A 82 -0.34 -32.25 50.16
N THR A 83 -1.17 -33.14 50.70
CA THR A 83 -2.50 -33.40 50.17
C THR A 83 -3.41 -32.18 50.34
N THR A 84 -3.35 -31.49 51.50
CA THR A 84 -4.10 -30.26 51.73
C THR A 84 -3.67 -29.15 50.78
N ASP A 85 -2.36 -28.92 50.62
CA ASP A 85 -1.83 -27.91 49.70
C ASP A 85 -2.25 -28.15 48.24
N LEU A 86 -2.23 -29.42 47.79
CA LEU A 86 -2.69 -29.80 46.45
C LEU A 86 -4.20 -29.59 46.29
N THR A 87 -4.98 -29.92 47.32
CA THR A 87 -6.44 -29.72 47.30
C THR A 87 -6.78 -28.24 47.22
N ASP A 88 -6.11 -27.40 48.02
CA ASP A 88 -6.27 -25.95 48.00
C ASP A 88 -5.86 -25.37 46.64
N LEU A 89 -4.79 -25.88 46.02
CA LEU A 89 -4.38 -25.46 44.68
C LEU A 89 -5.43 -25.79 43.62
N VAL A 90 -5.98 -27.01 43.64
CA VAL A 90 -7.07 -27.42 42.73
C VAL A 90 -8.31 -26.57 42.95
N GLN A 91 -8.68 -26.32 44.21
CA GLN A 91 -9.83 -25.50 44.57
C GLN A 91 -9.67 -24.05 44.07
N ASN A 92 -8.49 -23.45 44.27
CA ASN A 92 -8.18 -22.13 43.74
C ASN A 92 -8.25 -22.10 42.20
N ALA A 93 -7.79 -23.14 41.52
CA ALA A 93 -7.87 -23.23 40.07
C ALA A 93 -9.33 -23.33 39.57
N LEU A 94 -10.19 -24.07 40.29
CA LEU A 94 -11.63 -24.15 40.00
C LEU A 94 -12.32 -22.81 40.25
N GLU A 95 -12.05 -22.15 41.37
CA GLU A 95 -12.64 -20.86 41.74
C GLU A 95 -12.22 -19.72 40.83
N LEU A 96 -10.98 -19.75 40.34
CA LEU A 96 -10.47 -18.80 39.36
C LEU A 96 -10.93 -19.12 37.93
N GLU A 97 -11.72 -20.18 37.75
CA GLU A 97 -12.16 -20.69 36.45
C GLU A 97 -10.97 -20.77 35.48
N VAL A 98 -9.83 -21.30 35.96
CA VAL A 98 -8.63 -21.45 35.12
C VAL A 98 -8.91 -22.58 34.14
N GLU A 99 -9.63 -22.26 33.08
CA GLU A 99 -9.85 -23.13 31.93
C GLU A 99 -8.48 -23.53 31.36
N ASP A 100 -8.43 -24.73 30.78
CA ASP A 100 -7.24 -25.40 30.23
C ASP A 100 -6.13 -24.39 29.89
N THR A 101 -5.05 -24.43 30.67
CA THR A 101 -3.98 -23.43 30.62
C THR A 101 -3.38 -23.32 29.21
N SER A 102 -3.53 -24.37 28.41
CA SER A 102 -3.19 -24.39 26.98
C SER A 102 -4.09 -23.47 26.14
N LEU A 103 -5.40 -23.44 26.37
CA LEU A 103 -6.38 -22.64 25.63
C LEU A 103 -6.17 -21.14 25.86
N THR A 104 -5.96 -20.73 27.11
CA THR A 104 -5.65 -19.33 27.45
C THR A 104 -4.33 -18.86 26.81
N SER A 105 -3.33 -19.76 26.75
CA SER A 105 -2.07 -19.52 26.05
C SER A 105 -2.28 -19.35 24.53
N PHE A 106 -3.12 -20.20 23.92
CA PHE A 106 -3.47 -20.11 22.50
C PHE A 106 -4.18 -18.80 22.14
N TYR A 107 -5.16 -18.35 22.93
CA TYR A 107 -5.83 -17.06 22.70
C TYR A 107 -4.86 -15.88 22.74
N SER A 108 -3.91 -15.90 23.68
CA SER A 108 -2.87 -14.88 23.77
C SER A 108 -1.96 -14.87 22.54
N ALA A 109 -1.57 -16.05 22.04
CA ALA A 109 -0.78 -16.18 20.82
C ALA A 109 -1.54 -15.68 19.57
N ILE A 110 -2.82 -16.04 19.44
CA ILE A 110 -3.69 -15.58 18.34
C ILE A 110 -3.84 -14.06 18.35
N ASN A 111 -4.05 -13.46 19.53
CA ASN A 111 -4.17 -12.01 19.67
C ASN A 111 -2.86 -11.30 19.31
N TYR A 112 -1.71 -11.84 19.75
CA TYR A 112 -0.40 -11.30 19.38
C TYR A 112 -0.17 -11.35 17.87
N MET A 113 -0.39 -12.51 17.25
CA MET A 113 -0.23 -12.67 15.79
C MET A 113 -1.16 -11.77 15.00
N SER A 114 -2.42 -11.62 15.46
CA SER A 114 -3.39 -10.72 14.84
C SER A 114 -2.92 -9.26 14.92
N SER A 115 -2.41 -8.83 16.07
CA SER A 115 -1.84 -7.48 16.24
C SER A 115 -0.67 -7.21 15.30
N GLU A 116 0.27 -8.16 15.20
CA GLU A 116 1.43 -8.04 14.30
C GLU A 116 1.03 -8.04 12.82
N LEU A 117 0.00 -8.82 12.44
CA LEU A 117 -0.58 -8.79 11.10
C LEU A 117 -1.13 -7.40 10.77
N TYR A 118 -1.94 -6.80 11.66
CA TYR A 118 -2.49 -5.46 11.45
C TYR A 118 -1.41 -4.38 11.35
N LYS A 119 -0.39 -4.42 12.23
CA LYS A 119 0.74 -3.49 12.17
C LYS A 119 1.49 -3.61 10.84
N THR A 120 1.74 -4.84 10.40
CA THR A 120 2.44 -5.11 9.14
C THR A 120 1.62 -4.62 7.96
N LYS A 121 0.31 -4.89 7.94
CA LYS A 121 -0.60 -4.41 6.90
C LYS A 121 -0.63 -2.88 6.82
N SER A 122 -0.76 -2.20 7.96
CA SER A 122 -0.76 -0.73 8.02
C SER A 122 0.55 -0.12 7.50
N LYS A 123 1.71 -0.68 7.88
CA LYS A 123 3.01 -0.25 7.33
C LYS A 123 3.10 -0.47 5.82
N ASN A 124 2.53 -1.56 5.32
CA ASN A 124 2.54 -1.87 3.89
C ASN A 124 1.70 -0.86 3.09
N GLU A 125 0.51 -0.52 3.58
CA GLU A 125 -0.36 0.51 3.00
C GLU A 125 0.33 1.89 2.97
N GLU A 126 1.03 2.26 4.06
CA GLU A 126 1.80 3.51 4.12
C GLU A 126 2.94 3.53 3.08
N MET A 127 3.64 2.40 2.92
CA MET A 127 4.72 2.26 1.95
C MET A 127 4.20 2.34 0.51
N GLU A 128 3.04 1.76 0.23
CA GLU A 128 2.40 1.81 -1.09
C GLU A 128 2.00 3.25 -1.47
N LEU A 129 1.49 4.04 -0.51
CA LEU A 129 1.22 5.47 -0.72
C LEU A 129 2.49 6.28 -1.01
N LYS A 130 3.58 6.00 -0.29
CA LYS A 130 4.89 6.62 -0.53
C LYS A 130 5.42 6.26 -1.91
N LEU A 131 5.35 4.99 -2.31
CA LEU A 131 5.72 4.53 -3.65
C LEU A 131 4.92 5.25 -4.73
N LYS A 132 3.59 5.30 -4.60
CA LYS A 132 2.72 6.00 -5.56
C LYS A 132 3.09 7.47 -5.71
N THR A 133 3.45 8.13 -4.61
CA THR A 133 3.89 9.53 -4.61
C THR A 133 5.24 9.70 -5.30
N LEU A 134 6.21 8.83 -5.01
CA LEU A 134 7.52 8.85 -5.66
C LEU A 134 7.42 8.59 -7.16
N THR A 135 6.61 7.61 -7.58
CA THR A 135 6.37 7.32 -8.99
C THR A 135 5.81 8.54 -9.73
N LYS A 136 4.84 9.26 -9.14
CA LYS A 136 4.32 10.50 -9.75
C LYS A 136 5.42 11.56 -9.92
N LYS A 137 6.22 11.79 -8.87
CA LYS A 137 7.32 12.76 -8.92
C LYS A 137 8.37 12.38 -9.97
N LEU A 138 8.73 11.10 -10.04
CA LEU A 138 9.68 10.59 -11.03
C LEU A 138 9.17 10.78 -12.46
N THR A 139 7.90 10.46 -12.71
CA THR A 139 7.29 10.70 -14.04
C THR A 139 7.33 12.17 -14.42
N SER A 140 6.98 13.09 -13.51
CA SER A 140 7.07 14.53 -13.76
C SER A 140 8.50 14.99 -14.06
N ALA A 141 9.48 14.50 -13.30
CA ALA A 141 10.89 14.80 -13.53
C ALA A 141 11.37 14.32 -14.91
N LEU A 142 11.04 13.07 -15.28
CA LEU A 142 11.37 12.51 -16.59
C LEU A 142 10.72 13.27 -17.75
N THR A 143 9.48 13.76 -17.58
CA THR A 143 8.86 14.59 -18.61
C THR A 143 9.53 15.95 -18.76
N LEU A 144 9.98 16.55 -17.64
CA LEU A 144 10.70 17.81 -17.67
C LEU A 144 12.09 17.66 -18.31
N GLU A 145 12.79 16.57 -17.98
CA GLU A 145 14.08 16.23 -18.57
C GLU A 145 13.99 16.16 -20.10
N LYS A 146 13.01 15.46 -20.64
CA LYS A 146 12.79 15.38 -22.11
C LYS A 146 12.53 16.75 -22.74
N TRP A 147 11.77 17.61 -22.07
CA TRP A 147 11.53 18.98 -22.54
C TRP A 147 12.83 19.79 -22.58
N LEU A 148 13.63 19.70 -21.52
CA LEU A 148 14.92 20.39 -21.44
C LEU A 148 15.91 19.90 -22.50
N GLU A 149 15.95 18.59 -22.76
CA GLU A 149 16.78 18.03 -23.84
C GLU A 149 16.40 18.60 -25.22
N GLU A 150 15.10 18.74 -25.48
CA GLU A 150 14.61 19.31 -26.74
C GLU A 150 14.90 20.81 -26.85
N ASP A 151 14.74 21.57 -25.76
CA ASP A 151 15.09 22.98 -25.72
C ASP A 151 16.60 23.20 -25.92
N ILE A 152 17.45 22.36 -25.30
CA ILE A 152 18.90 22.40 -25.54
C ILE A 152 19.22 22.15 -27.01
N LYS A 153 18.52 21.20 -27.66
CA LYS A 153 18.70 20.93 -29.09
C LYS A 153 18.36 22.15 -29.94
N LYS A 154 17.20 22.77 -29.70
CA LYS A 154 16.77 23.99 -30.40
C LYS A 154 17.73 25.15 -30.18
N LEU A 155 18.24 25.32 -28.95
CA LEU A 155 19.19 26.36 -28.61
C LEU A 155 20.51 26.19 -29.39
N LYS A 156 21.01 24.95 -29.51
CA LYS A 156 22.22 24.66 -30.30
C LYS A 156 22.02 24.99 -31.78
N GLU A 157 20.88 24.63 -32.36
CA GLU A 157 20.55 24.97 -33.76
C GLU A 157 20.50 26.49 -33.97
N TYR A 158 19.86 27.23 -33.06
CA TYR A 158 19.81 28.69 -33.10
C TYR A 158 21.20 29.32 -32.97
N GLN A 159 22.03 28.81 -32.04
CA GLN A 159 23.39 29.30 -31.83
C GLN A 159 24.25 29.16 -33.09
N GLU A 160 24.17 28.02 -33.79
CA GLU A 160 24.94 27.80 -35.02
C GLU A 160 24.50 28.74 -36.15
N ALA A 161 23.20 29.00 -36.27
CA ALA A 161 22.65 29.95 -37.24
C ALA A 161 23.14 31.40 -36.97
N GLU A 162 23.08 31.86 -35.73
CA GLU A 162 23.59 33.19 -35.36
C GLU A 162 25.11 33.30 -35.50
N LYS A 163 25.86 32.23 -35.20
CA LYS A 163 27.31 32.17 -35.46
C LYS A 163 27.62 32.35 -36.94
N THR A 164 26.91 31.63 -37.82
CA THR A 164 27.08 31.77 -39.28
C THR A 164 26.77 33.20 -39.75
N LYS A 165 25.68 33.78 -39.23
CA LYS A 165 25.27 35.16 -39.57
C LYS A 165 26.26 36.21 -39.09
N THR A 166 26.80 36.05 -37.89
CA THR A 166 27.82 36.95 -37.34
C THR A 166 29.14 36.84 -38.09
N GLU A 167 29.55 35.64 -38.51
CA GLU A 167 30.71 35.44 -39.40
C GLU A 167 30.53 36.14 -40.76
N ILE A 168 29.35 36.01 -41.38
CA ILE A 168 29.03 36.72 -42.64
C ILE A 168 29.11 38.23 -42.44
N ARG A 169 28.51 38.76 -41.37
CA ARG A 169 28.56 40.20 -41.05
C ARG A 169 30.00 40.68 -40.82
N SER A 170 30.82 39.90 -40.13
CA SER A 170 32.23 40.22 -39.90
C SER A 170 33.03 40.29 -41.21
N LYS A 171 32.81 39.33 -42.12
CA LYS A 171 33.44 39.34 -43.46
C LYS A 171 33.01 40.57 -44.27
N ASN A 172 31.71 40.90 -44.25
CA ASN A 172 31.18 42.08 -44.94
C ASN A 172 31.75 43.38 -44.37
N LEU A 173 31.86 43.49 -43.05
CA LEU A 173 32.44 44.67 -42.41
C LEU A 173 33.90 44.88 -42.83
N ARG A 174 34.70 43.80 -42.82
CA ARG A 174 36.10 43.86 -43.27
C ARG A 174 36.22 44.30 -44.72
N PHE A 175 35.38 43.75 -45.60
CA PHE A 175 35.33 44.17 -47.00
C PHE A 175 35.00 45.66 -47.15
N LEU A 176 34.02 46.17 -46.40
CA LEU A 176 33.65 47.58 -46.43
C LEU A 176 34.75 48.50 -45.90
N GLU A 177 35.46 48.10 -44.83
CA GLU A 177 36.62 48.83 -44.32
C GLU A 177 37.74 48.90 -45.36
N ASP A 178 38.09 47.77 -45.98
CA ASP A 178 39.12 47.72 -47.01
C ASP A 178 38.71 48.57 -48.22
N LYS A 179 37.43 48.52 -48.62
CA LYS A 179 36.90 49.33 -49.72
C LYS A 179 36.90 50.82 -49.40
N SER A 180 36.57 51.20 -48.17
CA SER A 180 36.62 52.59 -47.72
C SER A 180 38.05 53.15 -47.78
N LYS A 181 39.05 52.35 -47.35
CA LYS A 181 40.47 52.73 -47.47
C LYS A 181 40.90 52.90 -48.93
N ASP A 182 40.55 51.95 -49.81
CA ASP A 182 40.81 52.03 -51.26
C ASP A 182 40.22 53.31 -51.87
N LEU A 183 38.95 53.60 -51.58
CA LEU A 183 38.28 54.80 -52.08
C LEU A 183 38.93 56.08 -51.54
N LYS A 184 39.32 56.11 -50.26
CA LYS A 184 40.00 57.27 -49.67
C LYS A 184 41.34 57.56 -50.36
N ILE A 185 42.10 56.51 -50.69
CA ILE A 185 43.35 56.65 -51.45
C ILE A 185 43.05 57.21 -52.85
N ARG A 186 42.12 56.59 -53.58
CA ARG A 186 41.75 57.02 -54.95
C ARG A 186 41.20 58.44 -55.03
N ILE A 187 40.42 58.87 -54.03
CA ILE A 187 39.94 60.25 -53.93
C ILE A 187 41.12 61.20 -53.75
N GLY A 188 42.03 60.89 -52.81
CA GLY A 188 43.22 61.72 -52.58
C GLY A 188 44.12 61.81 -53.83
N ASP A 189 44.30 60.72 -54.55
CA ASP A 189 45.07 60.70 -55.81
C ASP A 189 44.39 61.58 -56.88
N ALA A 190 43.07 61.45 -57.07
CA ALA A 190 42.31 62.25 -58.04
C ALA A 190 42.26 63.74 -57.68
N GLU A 191 42.11 64.08 -56.40
CA GLU A 191 42.20 65.47 -55.91
C GLU A 191 43.58 66.07 -56.19
N ALA A 192 44.66 65.31 -55.96
CA ALA A 192 46.02 65.75 -56.28
C ALA A 192 46.22 65.96 -57.79
N GLU A 193 45.67 65.09 -58.64
CA GLU A 193 45.67 65.27 -60.10
C GLU A 193 44.91 66.54 -60.53
N LEU A 194 43.72 66.79 -59.98
CA LEU A 194 42.92 67.99 -60.29
C LEU A 194 43.65 69.28 -59.90
N VAL A 195 44.29 69.31 -58.73
CA VAL A 195 45.13 70.44 -58.30
C VAL A 195 46.31 70.62 -59.26
N ALA A 196 46.97 69.54 -59.69
CA ALA A 196 48.07 69.60 -60.65
C ALA A 196 47.63 70.11 -62.05
N MET A 197 46.38 69.88 -62.44
CA MET A 197 45.79 70.43 -63.68
C MET A 197 45.35 71.90 -63.57
N GLY A 198 45.55 72.54 -62.41
CA GLY A 198 45.32 73.98 -62.21
C GLY A 198 43.96 74.34 -61.61
N LEU A 199 43.28 73.39 -60.95
CA LEU A 199 42.05 73.69 -60.20
C LEU A 199 42.34 74.60 -59.00
N ASP A 200 41.60 75.70 -58.88
CA ASP A 200 41.64 76.58 -57.71
C ASP A 200 40.94 75.91 -56.51
N GLN A 201 41.67 75.77 -55.41
CA GLN A 201 41.17 75.14 -54.17
C GLN A 201 39.98 75.89 -53.57
N SER A 202 39.79 77.18 -53.87
CA SER A 202 38.63 77.96 -53.43
C SER A 202 37.29 77.43 -53.97
N LEU A 203 37.32 76.65 -55.06
CA LEU A 203 36.15 76.04 -55.69
C LEU A 203 35.82 74.64 -55.13
N MET A 204 36.62 74.12 -54.21
CA MET A 204 36.35 72.84 -53.55
C MET A 204 35.14 72.97 -52.62
N HIS A 205 34.31 71.93 -52.56
CA HIS A 205 33.09 71.94 -51.76
C HIS A 205 33.33 72.25 -50.28
N GLU A 206 34.46 71.79 -49.71
CA GLU A 206 34.84 72.07 -48.32
C GLU A 206 35.08 73.56 -48.07
N GLU A 207 35.82 74.23 -48.96
CA GLU A 207 36.10 75.67 -48.87
C GLU A 207 34.84 76.50 -49.18
N LEU A 208 34.01 76.05 -50.12
CA LEU A 208 32.71 76.66 -50.40
C LEU A 208 31.75 76.58 -49.21
N MET A 209 31.68 75.44 -48.51
CA MET A 209 30.90 75.28 -47.27
C MET A 209 31.41 76.21 -46.16
N LYS A 210 32.72 76.27 -45.93
CA LYS A 210 33.32 77.21 -44.96
C LYS A 210 33.05 78.68 -45.30
N SER A 211 32.91 79.00 -46.58
CA SER A 211 32.61 80.37 -47.05
C SER A 211 31.11 80.71 -47.05
N SER A 212 30.23 79.73 -46.90
CA SER A 212 28.77 79.86 -46.95
C SER A 212 28.10 79.78 -45.57
N GLU A 213 28.86 79.49 -44.52
CA GLU A 213 28.43 79.52 -43.11
C GLU A 213 28.84 80.85 -42.45
#